data_AF-A0A9W7WCY6-F1
#
_entry.id   AF-A0A9W7WCY6-F1
#
_cell.length_a   1.000
_cell.length_b   1.000
_cell.length_c   1.000
_cell.angle_alpha   90.00
_cell.angle_beta   90.00
_cell.angle_gamma   90.00
#
_symmetry.space_group_name_H-M   'P 1'
#
loop_
_entity.id
_entity.type
_entity.pdbx_description
1 polymer ?
#
loop_
_entity_poly.entity_id
_entity_poly.type
_entity_poly.pdbx_seq_one_letter_code
_entity_poly.pdbx_strand_id
1 'polypeptide(L)'
;MSQFLFILMFHALLMLQMLFIKAEEECALSEVSKLKEEIRKLNNKLLVGEWKVMHLRNHRRFKLLPQEHNNTYENNTGPLPTLPSTVGTLLVHDRDCSELYDRLKPGSGFYRIKPKASVEPFLVYCDMDDGAGWTVIQKRINGKVHFDRNWEDYKNGFGNFQSSRDEFWLGNDHIHVLLHDGENVMKIDLMDWKGQKSYAMYDGFRVSNETDKFRLHYGMYSGQAGDALSGGANMVEQWSASHYGMQFSTIDQDHDRYMQGSCAVENRGGWWYNRCHAANLNGRFYRDGEYKAKYDNGVVWSTWKGLWYSLRHTTMKIRPSGHMDNVGSGAGPAE
;
A
#
# COMPACT_ATOMS: atom_id res chain seq x y z
N MET A 1 -26.82 -46.62 46.40
CA MET A 1 -25.55 -45.87 46.22
C MET A 1 -24.70 -46.37 45.06
N SER A 2 -24.47 -47.69 44.88
CA SER A 2 -23.56 -48.22 43.85
C SER A 2 -23.94 -47.88 42.39
N GLN A 3 -25.23 -47.96 42.01
CA GLN A 3 -25.66 -47.65 40.63
C GLN A 3 -25.46 -46.17 40.24
N PHE A 4 -25.66 -45.25 41.18
CA PHE A 4 -25.49 -43.82 40.93
C PHE A 4 -24.03 -43.44 40.66
N LEU A 5 -23.10 -44.10 41.39
CA LEU A 5 -21.67 -43.91 41.18
C LEU A 5 -21.21 -44.43 39.81
N PHE A 6 -21.78 -45.56 39.35
CA PHE A 6 -21.50 -46.12 38.02
C PHE A 6 -21.96 -45.20 36.90
N ILE A 7 -23.14 -44.59 37.02
CA ILE A 7 -23.67 -43.65 36.01
C ILE A 7 -22.79 -42.40 35.91
N LEU A 8 -22.36 -41.85 37.05
CA LEU A 8 -21.47 -40.70 37.10
C LEU A 8 -20.09 -40.99 36.49
N MET A 9 -19.51 -42.16 36.81
CA MET A 9 -18.24 -42.62 36.23
C MET A 9 -18.34 -42.79 34.71
N PHE A 10 -19.44 -43.37 34.22
CA PHE A 10 -19.67 -43.55 32.78
C PHE A 10 -19.83 -42.21 32.05
N HIS A 11 -20.54 -41.24 32.64
CA HIS A 11 -20.69 -39.90 32.07
C HIS A 11 -19.36 -39.14 32.05
N ALA A 12 -18.56 -39.24 33.13
CA ALA A 12 -17.24 -38.63 33.19
C ALA A 12 -16.31 -39.20 32.10
N LEU A 13 -16.35 -40.51 31.87
CA LEU A 13 -15.55 -41.17 30.84
C LEU A 13 -15.94 -40.74 29.42
N LEU A 14 -17.25 -40.62 29.15
CA LEU A 14 -17.78 -40.11 27.88
C LEU A 14 -17.37 -38.64 27.62
N MET A 15 -17.46 -37.79 28.65
CA MET A 15 -17.06 -36.39 28.54
C MET A 15 -15.55 -36.26 28.27
N LEU A 16 -14.74 -37.09 28.92
CA LEU A 16 -13.30 -37.11 28.68
C LEU A 16 -12.99 -37.55 27.24
N GLN A 17 -13.64 -38.60 26.74
CA GLN A 17 -13.49 -39.04 25.34
C GLN A 17 -13.89 -37.94 24.35
N MET A 18 -15.00 -37.23 24.58
CA MET A 18 -15.41 -36.12 23.70
C MET A 18 -14.42 -34.95 23.70
N LEU A 19 -13.80 -34.66 24.84
CA LEU A 19 -12.77 -33.61 24.94
C LEU A 19 -11.49 -33.99 24.19
N PHE A 20 -11.08 -35.26 24.28
CA PHE A 20 -9.93 -35.76 23.51
C PHE A 20 -10.17 -35.69 22.01
N ILE A 21 -11.35 -36.11 21.53
CA ILE A 21 -11.70 -36.06 20.10
C ILE A 21 -11.70 -34.62 19.57
N LYS A 22 -12.27 -33.67 20.34
CA LYS A 22 -12.26 -32.24 19.95
C LYS A 22 -10.85 -31.67 19.85
N ALA A 23 -9.96 -32.03 20.79
CA ALA A 23 -8.58 -31.57 20.78
C ALA A 23 -7.80 -32.13 19.56
N GLU A 24 -8.04 -33.38 19.17
CA GLU A 24 -7.44 -33.98 17.97
C GLU A 24 -7.95 -33.30 16.67
N GLU A 25 -9.24 -32.99 16.57
CA GLU A 25 -9.81 -32.28 15.41
C GLU A 25 -9.26 -30.86 15.25
N GLU A 26 -9.12 -30.10 16.35
CA GLU A 26 -8.54 -28.76 16.33
C GLU A 26 -7.05 -28.77 15.95
N CYS A 27 -6.30 -29.76 16.43
CA CYS A 27 -4.89 -29.93 16.08
C CYS A 27 -4.71 -30.26 14.59
N ALA A 28 -5.52 -31.18 14.06
CA ALA A 28 -5.52 -31.54 12.65
C ALA A 28 -5.89 -30.34 11.74
N LEU A 29 -6.86 -29.52 12.15
CA LEU A 29 -7.26 -28.32 11.40
C LEU A 29 -6.13 -27.27 11.35
N SER A 30 -5.37 -27.13 12.45
CA SER A 30 -4.20 -26.25 12.53
C SER A 30 -3.11 -26.68 11.55
N GLU A 31 -2.78 -27.97 11.48
CA GLU A 31 -1.76 -28.48 10.55
C GLU A 31 -2.19 -28.34 9.08
N VAL A 32 -3.46 -28.62 8.77
CA VAL A 32 -4.02 -28.42 7.42
C VAL A 32 -3.95 -26.95 7.00
N SER A 33 -4.17 -25.99 7.92
CA SER A 33 -4.04 -24.57 7.62
C SER A 33 -2.60 -24.16 7.28
N LYS A 34 -1.62 -24.69 8.02
CA LYS A 34 -0.19 -24.43 7.76
C LYS A 34 0.25 -24.99 6.41
N LEU A 35 -0.18 -26.22 6.09
CA LEU A 35 0.09 -26.85 4.80
C LEU A 35 -0.55 -26.08 3.64
N LYS A 36 -1.77 -25.58 3.79
CA LYS A 36 -2.41 -24.71 2.78
C LYS A 36 -1.62 -23.43 2.53
N GLU A 37 -1.07 -22.83 3.58
CA GLU A 37 -0.25 -21.62 3.45
C GLU A 37 1.10 -21.90 2.80
N GLU A 38 1.73 -23.04 3.09
CA GLU A 38 2.95 -23.48 2.41
C GLU A 38 2.70 -23.77 0.92
N ILE A 39 1.60 -24.44 0.58
CA ILE A 39 1.19 -24.67 -0.81
C ILE A 39 0.97 -23.33 -1.53
N ARG A 40 0.33 -22.35 -0.86
CA ARG A 40 0.13 -20.99 -1.41
C ARG A 40 1.46 -20.30 -1.71
N LYS A 41 2.42 -20.36 -0.77
CA LYS A 41 3.77 -19.80 -0.94
C LYS A 41 4.54 -20.48 -2.06
N LEU A 42 4.46 -21.81 -2.17
CA LEU A 42 5.09 -22.58 -3.24
C LEU A 42 4.47 -22.26 -4.61
N ASN A 43 3.15 -22.15 -4.71
CA ASN A 43 2.46 -21.76 -5.94
C ASN A 43 2.87 -20.35 -6.40
N ASN A 44 3.00 -19.39 -5.48
CA ASN A 44 3.48 -18.05 -5.82
C ASN A 44 4.94 -18.08 -6.33
N LYS A 45 5.81 -18.88 -5.70
CA LYS A 45 7.19 -19.07 -6.17
C LYS A 45 7.26 -19.73 -7.55
N LEU A 46 6.40 -20.72 -7.80
CA LEU A 46 6.28 -21.38 -9.10
C LEU A 46 5.83 -20.39 -10.17
N LEU A 47 4.79 -19.60 -9.93
CA LEU A 47 4.26 -18.60 -10.86
C LEU A 47 5.32 -17.54 -11.24
N VAL A 48 6.08 -17.06 -10.26
CA VAL A 48 7.20 -16.12 -10.50
C VAL A 48 8.32 -16.81 -11.29
N GLY A 49 8.61 -18.07 -11.01
CA GLY A 49 9.57 -18.89 -11.77
C GLY A 49 9.15 -19.07 -13.23
N GLU A 50 7.90 -19.46 -13.48
CA GLU A 50 7.32 -19.60 -14.82
C GLU A 50 7.37 -18.29 -15.60
N TRP A 51 7.04 -17.16 -14.95
CA TRP A 51 7.17 -15.85 -15.56
C TRP A 51 8.62 -15.52 -15.94
N LYS A 52 9.60 -15.81 -15.07
CA LYS A 52 11.03 -15.64 -15.37
C LYS A 52 11.47 -16.50 -16.55
N VAL A 53 11.05 -17.77 -16.60
CA VAL A 53 11.39 -18.67 -17.71
C VAL A 53 10.73 -18.21 -19.01
N MET A 54 9.46 -17.81 -18.98
CA MET A 54 8.75 -17.28 -20.15
C MET A 54 9.40 -15.99 -20.66
N HIS A 55 9.77 -15.08 -19.75
CA HIS A 55 10.51 -13.87 -20.07
C HIS A 55 11.86 -14.19 -20.71
N LEU A 56 12.64 -15.11 -20.13
CA LEU A 56 13.91 -15.56 -20.69
C LEU A 56 13.77 -16.27 -22.04
N ARG A 57 12.69 -17.04 -22.25
CA ARG A 57 12.39 -17.76 -23.49
C ARG A 57 11.98 -16.81 -24.61
N ASN A 58 11.17 -15.79 -24.30
CA ASN A 58 10.74 -14.79 -25.27
C ASN A 58 11.85 -13.79 -25.63
N HIS A 59 12.85 -13.60 -24.75
CA HIS A 59 13.95 -12.66 -24.96
C HIS A 59 15.31 -13.31 -25.28
N ARG A 60 15.41 -14.64 -25.44
CA ARG A 60 16.60 -15.31 -26.02
C ARG A 60 16.35 -15.77 -27.46
N ARG A 61 16.55 -14.87 -28.42
CA ARG A 61 16.97 -15.26 -29.78
C ARG A 61 18.38 -14.71 -30.02
N PHE A 62 19.39 -15.50 -29.70
CA PHE A 62 20.73 -15.34 -30.28
C PHE A 62 20.89 -16.43 -31.35
N LYS A 63 20.87 -16.03 -32.62
CA LYS A 63 21.52 -16.80 -33.71
C LYS A 63 23.02 -16.52 -33.60
N LEU A 64 23.85 -17.55 -33.74
CA LEU A 64 25.32 -17.44 -33.78
C LEU A 64 25.82 -17.45 -35.25
N LEU A 65 26.78 -16.54 -35.50
CA LEU A 65 27.87 -16.53 -36.52
C LEU A 65 27.55 -16.11 -37.98
N PRO A 66 28.53 -15.61 -38.78
CA PRO A 66 29.72 -14.79 -38.47
C PRO A 66 29.98 -13.59 -39.43
N GLN A 67 30.89 -12.71 -39.00
CA GLN A 67 31.76 -11.71 -39.67
C GLN A 67 31.46 -11.07 -41.06
N GLU A 68 31.60 -9.74 -41.04
CA GLU A 68 32.20 -8.78 -41.99
C GLU A 68 31.85 -8.79 -43.50
N HIS A 69 31.27 -7.67 -43.95
CA HIS A 69 31.92 -6.83 -44.96
C HIS A 69 31.33 -5.40 -45.02
N ASN A 70 32.22 -4.46 -45.36
CA ASN A 70 32.03 -3.01 -45.49
C ASN A 70 31.02 -2.63 -46.59
N ASN A 71 30.31 -1.51 -46.41
CA ASN A 71 30.39 -0.34 -47.31
C ASN A 71 29.51 0.83 -46.84
N THR A 72 30.03 2.03 -47.14
CA THR A 72 29.56 3.40 -46.96
C THR A 72 28.12 3.70 -47.43
N TYR A 73 27.43 4.67 -46.80
CA TYR A 73 26.97 5.96 -47.37
C TYR A 73 26.14 6.76 -46.34
N GLU A 74 26.36 8.06 -46.31
CA GLU A 74 25.82 9.07 -45.39
C GLU A 74 24.30 9.29 -45.51
N ASN A 75 23.64 9.63 -44.39
CA ASN A 75 22.92 10.91 -44.21
C ASN A 75 22.31 11.03 -42.81
N ASN A 76 22.68 12.13 -42.12
CA ASN A 76 22.20 12.53 -40.81
C ASN A 76 20.76 13.07 -40.85
N THR A 77 19.96 12.79 -39.81
CA THR A 77 19.26 13.82 -39.00
C THR A 77 18.54 13.18 -37.80
N GLY A 78 19.12 13.37 -36.60
CA GLY A 78 18.42 13.52 -35.31
C GLY A 78 17.93 12.27 -34.55
N PRO A 79 18.57 11.90 -33.42
CA PRO A 79 18.14 10.77 -32.58
C PRO A 79 16.99 11.13 -31.63
N LEU A 80 16.01 10.23 -31.55
CA LEU A 80 15.08 10.07 -30.43
C LEU A 80 15.87 9.71 -29.14
N PRO A 81 15.45 10.11 -27.93
CA PRO A 81 16.24 9.90 -26.72
C PRO A 81 16.54 8.41 -26.47
N THR A 82 17.79 8.02 -26.69
CA THR A 82 18.32 6.70 -26.32
C THR A 82 18.37 6.58 -24.81
N LEU A 83 17.75 5.52 -24.27
CA LEU A 83 18.03 5.08 -22.90
C LEU A 83 19.55 4.87 -22.74
N PRO A 84 20.15 5.29 -21.61
CA PRO A 84 21.56 5.04 -21.35
C PRO A 84 21.86 3.54 -21.31
N SER A 85 22.99 3.20 -21.93
CA SER A 85 23.60 1.88 -21.94
C SER A 85 23.88 1.40 -20.52
N THR A 86 23.26 0.29 -20.13
CA THR A 86 23.57 -0.38 -18.85
C THR A 86 24.69 -1.38 -19.07
N VAL A 87 25.92 -0.85 -19.08
CA VAL A 87 27.09 -1.58 -18.59
C VAL A 87 27.52 -0.87 -17.31
N GLY A 88 26.81 -1.17 -16.22
CA GLY A 88 27.01 -0.53 -14.93
C GLY A 88 26.18 -1.24 -13.85
N THR A 89 26.87 -1.67 -12.80
CA THR A 89 26.48 -2.52 -11.67
C THR A 89 25.03 -2.38 -11.18
N LEU A 90 24.29 -3.51 -11.13
CA LEU A 90 22.93 -3.62 -10.59
C LEU A 90 22.90 -3.56 -9.05
N LEU A 91 23.53 -2.54 -8.45
CA LEU A 91 23.51 -2.30 -7.01
C LEU A 91 22.50 -1.20 -6.71
N VAL A 92 21.37 -1.57 -6.11
CA VAL A 92 20.35 -0.63 -5.64
C VAL A 92 20.74 -0.19 -4.23
N HIS A 93 21.10 1.09 -4.10
CA HIS A 93 21.50 1.71 -2.83
C HIS A 93 20.55 2.81 -2.36
N ASP A 94 19.75 3.40 -3.26
CA ASP A 94 18.89 4.52 -2.91
C ASP A 94 17.84 4.09 -1.90
N ARG A 95 17.74 4.80 -0.77
CA ARG A 95 16.80 4.44 0.29
C ARG A 95 15.35 4.68 -0.08
N ASP A 96 15.11 5.74 -0.86
CA ASP A 96 13.80 6.15 -1.32
C ASP A 96 13.88 6.91 -2.66
N CYS A 97 12.74 7.38 -3.15
CA CYS A 97 12.66 8.18 -4.37
C CYS A 97 13.36 9.53 -4.27
N SER A 98 13.53 10.11 -3.07
CA SER A 98 14.18 11.41 -2.89
C SER A 98 15.70 11.29 -3.08
N GLU A 99 16.33 10.26 -2.51
CA GLU A 99 17.75 9.97 -2.70
C GLU A 99 18.06 9.61 -4.16
N LEU A 100 17.18 8.80 -4.78
CA LEU A 100 17.26 8.48 -6.20
C LEU A 100 17.18 9.76 -7.06
N TYR A 101 16.27 10.67 -6.72
CA TYR A 101 16.12 11.93 -7.43
C TYR A 101 17.35 12.83 -7.25
N ASP A 102 17.91 12.93 -6.05
CA ASP A 102 19.10 13.73 -5.81
C ASP A 102 20.33 13.22 -6.55
N ARG A 103 20.44 11.90 -6.74
CA ARG A 103 21.54 11.29 -7.47
C ARG A 103 21.41 11.36 -9.00
N LEU A 104 20.21 11.11 -9.54
CA LEU A 104 20.02 10.91 -11.00
C LEU A 104 19.07 11.89 -11.66
N LYS A 105 18.25 12.62 -10.89
CA LYS A 105 17.15 13.46 -11.38
C LYS A 105 16.31 12.77 -12.48
N PRO A 106 15.86 11.51 -12.29
CA PRO A 106 15.15 10.78 -13.32
C PRO A 106 13.70 11.27 -13.45
N GLY A 107 13.00 10.90 -14.53
CA GLY A 107 11.57 11.16 -14.67
C GLY A 107 10.70 10.23 -13.80
N SER A 108 9.41 10.54 -13.69
CA SER A 108 8.46 9.69 -12.95
C SER A 108 8.38 8.27 -13.51
N GLY A 109 8.30 7.27 -12.63
CA GLY A 109 8.28 5.87 -13.05
C GLY A 109 8.47 4.88 -11.91
N PHE A 110 8.53 3.60 -12.26
CA PHE A 110 8.83 2.55 -11.28
C PHE A 110 10.33 2.34 -11.14
N TYR A 111 10.81 2.35 -9.89
CA TYR A 111 12.21 2.17 -9.55
C TYR A 111 12.36 1.19 -8.39
N ARG A 112 13.50 0.49 -8.33
CA ARG A 112 13.85 -0.31 -7.16
C ARG A 112 14.57 0.58 -6.15
N ILE A 113 14.19 0.46 -4.89
CA ILE A 113 14.84 1.13 -3.76
C ILE A 113 15.21 0.11 -2.69
N LYS A 114 16.15 0.47 -1.82
CA LYS A 114 16.58 -0.35 -0.69
C LYS A 114 16.68 0.53 0.57
N PRO A 115 15.57 0.72 1.32
CA PRO A 115 15.55 1.65 2.46
C PRO A 115 16.54 1.28 3.57
N LYS A 116 16.76 -0.03 3.80
CA LYS A 116 17.67 -0.54 4.83
C LYS A 116 18.50 -1.69 4.29
N ALA A 117 19.73 -1.82 4.80
CA ALA A 117 20.65 -2.89 4.39
C ALA A 117 20.07 -4.30 4.64
N SER A 118 19.28 -4.46 5.71
CA SER A 118 18.65 -5.71 6.14
C SER A 118 17.36 -6.06 5.40
N VAL A 119 16.86 -5.19 4.52
CA VAL A 119 15.60 -5.38 3.79
C VAL A 119 15.92 -5.61 2.31
N GLU A 120 15.23 -6.57 1.68
CA GLU A 120 15.37 -6.82 0.25
C GLU A 120 14.87 -5.62 -0.58
N PRO A 121 15.55 -5.25 -1.69
CA PRO A 121 15.07 -4.16 -2.53
C PRO A 121 13.70 -4.46 -3.13
N PHE A 122 12.79 -3.48 -3.06
CA PHE A 122 11.44 -3.58 -3.60
C PHE A 122 11.14 -2.44 -4.60
N LEU A 123 10.08 -2.63 -5.38
CA LEU A 123 9.68 -1.72 -6.45
C LEU A 123 8.71 -0.67 -5.90
N VAL A 124 8.95 0.60 -6.23
CA VAL A 124 8.07 1.72 -5.89
C VAL A 124 7.81 2.59 -7.12
N TYR A 125 6.69 3.29 -7.12
CA TYR A 125 6.48 4.37 -8.08
C TYR A 125 7.03 5.67 -7.50
N CYS A 126 7.99 6.27 -8.17
CA CYS A 126 8.50 7.59 -7.84
C CYS A 126 7.78 8.64 -8.69
N ASP A 127 7.11 9.56 -8.01
CA ASP A 127 6.54 10.76 -8.61
C ASP A 127 7.56 11.89 -8.51
N MET A 128 8.17 12.21 -9.66
CA MET A 128 9.21 13.23 -9.79
C MET A 128 8.66 14.55 -10.31
N ASP A 129 7.41 14.56 -10.79
CA ASP A 129 6.80 15.72 -11.44
C ASP A 129 6.15 16.68 -10.43
N ASP A 130 5.79 16.19 -9.24
CA ASP A 130 5.15 16.99 -8.18
C ASP A 130 6.17 17.56 -7.18
N GLY A 131 7.09 18.41 -7.65
CA GLY A 131 8.13 18.96 -6.77
C GLY A 131 9.17 17.93 -6.31
N ALA A 132 9.28 16.83 -7.06
CA ALA A 132 10.30 15.79 -7.01
C ALA A 132 10.35 14.84 -5.79
N GLY A 133 10.91 13.65 -6.01
CA GLY A 133 11.35 12.75 -4.94
C GLY A 133 10.26 12.07 -4.12
N TRP A 134 9.01 12.02 -4.60
CA TRP A 134 7.92 11.39 -3.85
C TRP A 134 7.86 9.88 -4.07
N THR A 135 7.74 9.13 -2.98
CA THR A 135 7.46 7.69 -3.01
C THR A 135 5.96 7.45 -2.87
N VAL A 136 5.29 6.93 -3.90
CA VAL A 136 3.85 6.65 -3.85
C VAL A 136 3.59 5.34 -3.09
N ILE A 137 2.72 5.42 -2.07
CA ILE A 137 2.38 4.27 -1.20
C ILE A 137 0.97 3.72 -1.47
N GLN A 138 0.08 4.52 -2.05
CA GLN A 138 -1.26 4.10 -2.47
C GLN A 138 -1.67 4.86 -3.72
N LYS A 139 -2.35 4.17 -4.65
CA LYS A 139 -2.95 4.80 -5.83
C LYS A 139 -4.29 4.19 -6.22
N ARG A 140 -5.30 5.04 -6.45
CA ARG A 140 -6.61 4.72 -7.05
C ARG A 140 -6.85 5.60 -8.28
N ILE A 141 -7.33 5.03 -9.37
CA ILE A 141 -7.52 5.72 -10.66
C ILE A 141 -8.62 5.11 -11.56
N ASN A 142 -8.84 3.80 -11.50
CA ASN A 142 -9.69 3.10 -12.47
C ASN A 142 -10.56 1.96 -11.90
N GLY A 143 -10.38 1.60 -10.63
CA GLY A 143 -11.13 0.56 -9.93
C GLY A 143 -10.85 -0.86 -10.44
N LYS A 144 -9.69 -1.12 -11.05
CA LYS A 144 -9.31 -2.46 -11.54
C LYS A 144 -8.77 -3.35 -10.44
N VAL A 145 -8.29 -2.79 -9.33
CA VAL A 145 -7.77 -3.56 -8.20
C VAL A 145 -8.78 -3.54 -7.06
N HIS A 146 -9.08 -4.72 -6.53
CA HIS A 146 -9.90 -4.88 -5.34
C HIS A 146 -9.07 -4.58 -4.09
N PHE A 147 -9.52 -3.59 -3.30
CA PHE A 147 -8.93 -3.21 -2.01
C PHE A 147 -9.62 -3.88 -0.82
N ASP A 148 -10.73 -4.60 -1.04
CA ASP A 148 -11.35 -5.46 -0.02
C ASP A 148 -10.48 -6.73 0.16
N ARG A 149 -9.44 -6.60 0.99
CA ARG A 149 -8.34 -7.56 1.16
C ARG A 149 -8.08 -7.85 2.64
N ASN A 150 -7.46 -8.99 2.90
CA ASN A 150 -7.13 -9.44 4.24
C ASN A 150 -5.85 -8.76 4.80
N TRP A 151 -5.54 -9.02 6.07
CA TRP A 151 -4.38 -8.49 6.77
C TRP A 151 -3.07 -8.76 6.03
N GLU A 152 -2.85 -10.00 5.62
CA GLU A 152 -1.60 -10.44 4.99
C GLU A 152 -1.37 -9.75 3.62
N ASP A 153 -2.43 -9.55 2.84
CA ASP A 153 -2.36 -8.80 1.59
C ASP A 153 -2.02 -7.33 1.86
N TYR A 154 -2.64 -6.68 2.85
CA TYR A 154 -2.33 -5.29 3.22
C TYR A 154 -0.92 -5.11 3.81
N LYS A 155 -0.44 -6.12 4.53
CA LYS A 155 0.93 -6.16 5.07
C LYS A 155 1.97 -6.21 3.97
N ASN A 156 1.83 -7.16 3.04
CA ASN A 156 2.81 -7.38 1.97
C ASN A 156 2.66 -6.40 0.79
N GLY A 157 1.47 -5.85 0.60
CA GLY A 157 1.13 -5.03 -0.56
C GLY A 157 0.47 -5.83 -1.68
N PHE A 158 -0.29 -5.12 -2.51
CA PHE A 158 -1.03 -5.70 -3.62
C PHE A 158 -1.28 -4.66 -4.72
N GLY A 159 -1.68 -5.14 -5.90
CA GLY A 159 -1.98 -4.32 -7.06
C GLY A 159 -1.00 -4.57 -8.20
N ASN A 160 -0.97 -3.66 -9.16
CA ASN A 160 -0.13 -3.77 -10.34
C ASN A 160 1.01 -2.72 -10.27
N PHE A 161 2.21 -3.12 -10.68
CA PHE A 161 3.40 -2.27 -10.67
C PHE A 161 4.07 -2.24 -12.06
N GLN A 162 3.25 -2.15 -13.11
CA GLN A 162 3.70 -2.25 -14.51
C GLN A 162 3.55 -0.93 -15.27
N SER A 163 2.55 -0.13 -14.91
CA SER A 163 2.19 1.11 -15.61
C SER A 163 1.84 2.23 -14.64
N SER A 164 2.06 3.48 -15.06
CA SER A 164 1.66 4.67 -14.30
C SER A 164 0.14 4.76 -14.05
N ARG A 165 -0.67 3.96 -14.76
CA ARG A 165 -2.13 3.86 -14.57
C ARG A 165 -2.57 2.73 -13.65
N ASP A 166 -1.64 2.07 -13.00
CA ASP A 166 -1.96 0.97 -12.10
C ASP A 166 -2.42 1.47 -10.73
N GLU A 167 -3.23 0.63 -10.09
CA GLU A 167 -3.66 0.81 -8.70
C GLU A 167 -2.91 -0.16 -7.83
N PHE A 168 -2.53 0.29 -6.64
CA PHE A 168 -1.81 -0.54 -5.69
C PHE A 168 -1.87 0.02 -4.27
N TRP A 169 -1.56 -0.87 -3.33
CA TRP A 169 -1.15 -0.59 -1.97
C TRP A 169 0.27 -1.15 -1.80
N LEU A 170 1.22 -0.31 -1.38
CA LEU A 170 2.65 -0.69 -1.35
C LEU A 170 2.94 -1.83 -0.34
N GLY A 171 2.13 -1.94 0.71
CA GLY A 171 2.33 -2.88 1.81
C GLY A 171 2.74 -2.18 3.10
N ASN A 172 2.08 -2.51 4.20
CA ASN A 172 2.30 -1.86 5.49
C ASN A 172 3.74 -2.06 6.00
N ASP A 173 4.36 -3.21 5.74
CA ASP A 173 5.77 -3.45 6.12
C ASP A 173 6.72 -2.52 5.35
N HIS A 174 6.51 -2.37 4.04
CA HIS A 174 7.30 -1.45 3.21
C HIS A 174 7.10 0.01 3.64
N ILE A 175 5.85 0.41 3.91
CA ILE A 175 5.52 1.76 4.39
C ILE A 175 6.19 2.04 5.74
N HIS A 176 6.10 1.10 6.70
CA HIS A 176 6.75 1.22 8.00
C HIS A 176 8.26 1.40 7.86
N VAL A 177 8.91 0.58 7.04
CA VAL A 177 10.36 0.62 6.82
C VAL A 177 10.80 1.96 6.20
N LEU A 178 10.03 2.50 5.24
CA LEU A 178 10.31 3.80 4.61
C LEU A 178 10.21 4.97 5.59
N LEU A 179 9.28 4.89 6.55
CA LEU A 179 9.01 5.97 7.51
C LEU A 179 9.81 5.86 8.81
N HIS A 180 10.62 4.82 8.96
CA HIS A 180 11.33 4.55 10.21
C HIS A 180 12.41 5.58 10.52
N ASP A 181 13.08 6.07 9.48
CA ASP A 181 14.24 6.97 9.62
C ASP A 181 13.83 8.41 9.28
N GLY A 182 13.97 9.31 10.25
CA GLY A 182 13.77 10.75 10.06
C GLY A 182 12.32 11.21 10.07
N GLU A 183 12.15 12.52 9.86
CA GLU A 183 10.84 13.13 9.71
C GLU A 183 10.36 13.02 8.27
N ASN A 184 9.12 12.58 8.10
CA ASN A 184 8.49 12.34 6.81
C ASN A 184 7.22 13.17 6.68
N VAL A 185 6.99 13.70 5.49
CA VAL A 185 5.73 14.33 5.10
C VAL A 185 4.93 13.36 4.23
N MET A 186 3.62 13.32 4.45
CA MET A 186 2.68 12.66 3.56
C MET A 186 1.89 13.72 2.79
N LYS A 187 1.76 13.52 1.48
CA LYS A 187 0.83 14.25 0.62
C LYS A 187 -0.22 13.29 0.06
N ILE A 188 -1.48 13.73 0.07
CA ILE A 188 -2.63 13.02 -0.49
C ILE A 188 -3.20 13.90 -1.59
N ASP A 189 -3.10 13.44 -2.83
CA ASP A 189 -3.75 14.08 -3.98
C ASP A 189 -5.12 13.46 -4.23
N LEU A 190 -6.12 14.32 -4.43
CA LEU A 190 -7.51 13.93 -4.61
C LEU A 190 -8.07 14.54 -5.91
N MET A 191 -8.88 13.77 -6.64
CA MET A 191 -9.61 14.27 -7.81
C MET A 191 -11.03 13.73 -7.86
N ASP A 192 -11.98 14.62 -8.16
CA ASP A 192 -13.38 14.25 -8.37
C ASP A 192 -13.68 13.86 -9.82
N TRP A 193 -14.93 13.49 -10.11
CA TRP A 193 -15.34 13.06 -11.46
C TRP A 193 -15.47 14.22 -12.45
N LYS A 194 -15.55 15.46 -11.95
CA LYS A 194 -15.56 16.70 -12.76
C LYS A 194 -14.13 17.21 -13.05
N GLY A 195 -13.11 16.51 -12.57
CA GLY A 195 -11.71 16.88 -12.76
C GLY A 195 -11.20 17.95 -11.79
N GLN A 196 -12.00 18.36 -10.80
CA GLN A 196 -11.52 19.23 -9.72
C GLN A 196 -10.51 18.46 -8.89
N LYS A 197 -9.43 19.14 -8.49
CA LYS A 197 -8.37 18.58 -7.67
C LYS A 197 -8.35 19.25 -6.30
N SER A 198 -7.96 18.50 -5.29
CA SER A 198 -7.61 19.03 -3.98
C SER A 198 -6.46 18.20 -3.39
N TYR A 199 -5.87 18.65 -2.31
CA TYR A 199 -4.81 17.92 -1.63
C TYR A 199 -4.85 18.14 -0.11
N ALA A 200 -4.30 17.17 0.59
CA ALA A 200 -4.02 17.23 2.02
C ALA A 200 -2.56 16.85 2.26
N MET A 201 -1.89 17.55 3.16
CA MET A 201 -0.53 17.29 3.59
C MET A 201 -0.47 17.19 5.09
N TYR A 202 0.35 16.26 5.57
CA TYR A 202 0.59 16.02 6.99
C TYR A 202 2.08 15.87 7.23
N ASP A 203 2.61 16.64 8.17
CA ASP A 203 3.98 16.44 8.66
C ASP A 203 4.04 15.26 9.64
N GLY A 204 5.27 14.91 10.06
CA GLY A 204 5.49 13.90 11.10
C GLY A 204 4.81 12.55 10.83
N PHE A 205 4.57 12.21 9.57
CA PHE A 205 3.83 11.01 9.18
C PHE A 205 4.63 9.76 9.53
N ARG A 206 4.04 8.87 10.31
CA ARG A 206 4.66 7.61 10.73
C ARG A 206 3.61 6.50 10.78
N VAL A 207 4.06 5.30 10.50
CA VAL A 207 3.29 4.07 10.66
C VAL A 207 4.11 3.15 11.56
N SER A 208 3.54 2.69 12.66
CA SER A 208 4.21 1.74 13.57
C SER A 208 4.45 0.38 12.91
N ASN A 209 5.16 -0.52 13.58
CA ASN A 209 5.34 -1.88 13.09
C ASN A 209 4.08 -2.75 13.29
N GLU A 210 4.14 -4.01 12.84
CA GLU A 210 3.04 -4.97 12.98
C GLU A 210 2.68 -5.30 14.45
N THR A 211 3.65 -5.25 15.37
CA THR A 211 3.39 -5.48 16.80
C THR A 211 2.36 -4.49 17.33
N ASP A 212 2.51 -3.21 16.99
CA ASP A 212 1.52 -2.14 17.24
C ASP A 212 0.53 -1.96 16.08
N LYS A 213 0.31 -3.01 15.28
CA LYS A 213 -0.74 -3.09 14.26
C LYS A 213 -0.72 -1.93 13.27
N PHE A 214 0.47 -1.53 12.86
CA PHE A 214 0.69 -0.46 11.89
C PHE A 214 -0.02 0.85 12.27
N ARG A 215 -0.05 1.20 13.56
CA ARG A 215 -0.69 2.42 14.07
C ARG A 215 -0.27 3.67 13.31
N LEU A 216 -1.24 4.50 12.95
CA LEU A 216 -1.01 5.76 12.25
C LEU A 216 -0.67 6.90 13.20
N HIS A 217 0.38 7.66 12.86
CA HIS A 217 0.69 8.94 13.47
C HIS A 217 0.96 9.98 12.38
N TYR A 218 0.59 11.21 12.66
CA TYR A 218 0.88 12.37 11.81
C TYR A 218 0.81 13.64 12.68
N GLY A 219 1.41 14.73 12.25
CA GLY A 219 1.38 16.01 12.95
C GLY A 219 0.42 17.00 12.29
N MET A 220 0.91 18.19 11.94
CA MET A 220 0.06 19.29 11.49
C MET A 220 -0.45 19.06 10.07
N TYR A 221 -1.73 19.36 9.88
CA TYR A 221 -2.39 19.38 8.58
C TYR A 221 -2.12 20.70 7.84
N SER A 222 -1.94 20.59 6.52
CA SER A 222 -2.04 21.70 5.58
C SER A 222 -2.70 21.26 4.27
N GLY A 223 -3.29 22.18 3.53
CA GLY A 223 -3.88 21.89 2.22
C GLY A 223 -5.33 22.35 2.08
N GLN A 224 -5.94 22.02 0.93
CA GLN A 224 -7.23 22.56 0.50
C GLN A 224 -8.37 21.53 0.57
N ALA A 225 -8.10 20.28 0.94
CA ALA A 225 -9.12 19.22 1.02
C ALA A 225 -9.90 19.22 2.34
N GLY A 226 -9.46 20.01 3.33
CA GLY A 226 -9.89 19.90 4.71
C GLY A 226 -9.29 18.68 5.42
N ASP A 227 -9.18 18.76 6.74
CA ASP A 227 -8.55 17.72 7.56
C ASP A 227 -9.51 16.58 7.90
N ALA A 228 -9.71 15.68 6.95
CA ALA A 228 -10.52 14.48 7.18
C ALA A 228 -9.81 13.47 8.08
N LEU A 229 -8.46 13.39 8.09
CA LEU A 229 -7.78 12.43 8.95
C LEU A 229 -8.01 12.72 10.43
N SER A 230 -8.12 13.98 10.83
CA SER A 230 -8.45 14.35 12.21
C SER A 230 -9.91 14.16 12.57
N GLY A 231 -10.76 13.70 11.64
CA GLY A 231 -12.18 13.49 11.86
C GLY A 231 -13.03 14.75 11.61
N GLY A 232 -12.53 15.76 10.89
CA GLY A 232 -13.31 16.96 10.55
C GLY A 232 -13.34 18.03 11.64
N ALA A 233 -14.34 18.91 11.57
CA ALA A 233 -14.35 20.18 12.32
C ALA A 233 -15.06 20.11 13.68
N ASN A 234 -15.92 19.11 13.91
CA ASN A 234 -16.69 19.02 15.15
C ASN A 234 -16.14 17.94 16.09
N MET A 235 -16.23 18.19 17.39
CA MET A 235 -15.59 17.35 18.42
C MET A 235 -16.12 15.91 18.47
N VAL A 236 -17.39 15.71 18.08
CA VAL A 236 -18.04 14.40 18.06
C VAL A 236 -17.50 13.54 16.91
N GLU A 237 -17.36 14.11 15.72
CA GLU A 237 -16.72 13.44 14.59
C GLU A 237 -15.24 13.23 14.86
N GLN A 238 -14.50 14.19 15.44
CA GLN A 238 -13.10 13.97 15.80
C GLN A 238 -12.93 12.78 16.75
N TRP A 239 -13.77 12.63 17.77
CA TRP A 239 -13.72 11.49 18.68
C TRP A 239 -13.94 10.14 17.97
N SER A 240 -14.88 10.09 17.02
CA SER A 240 -15.36 8.84 16.40
C SER A 240 -14.74 8.53 15.04
N ALA A 241 -14.20 9.51 14.35
CA ALA A 241 -13.77 9.41 12.95
C ALA A 241 -12.31 9.81 12.75
N SER A 242 -11.63 10.35 13.77
CA SER A 242 -10.19 10.62 13.70
C SER A 242 -9.39 9.34 13.52
N HIS A 243 -8.45 9.39 12.59
CA HIS A 243 -7.53 8.34 12.22
C HIS A 243 -6.22 8.45 13.01
N TYR A 244 -5.96 9.57 13.71
CA TYR A 244 -4.75 9.74 14.52
C TYR A 244 -4.68 8.69 15.64
N GLY A 245 -3.57 7.96 15.68
CA GLY A 245 -3.33 6.93 16.68
C GLY A 245 -4.18 5.68 16.49
N MET A 246 -4.93 5.54 15.39
CA MET A 246 -5.71 4.32 15.14
C MET A 246 -4.82 3.20 14.64
N GLN A 247 -5.13 1.98 15.09
CA GLN A 247 -4.51 0.76 14.57
C GLN A 247 -5.13 0.42 13.21
N PHE A 248 -4.34 -0.23 12.37
CA PHE A 248 -4.83 -0.70 11.08
C PHE A 248 -5.80 -1.87 11.29
N SER A 249 -6.88 -1.90 10.53
CA SER A 249 -7.88 -2.97 10.56
C SER A 249 -8.17 -3.44 9.15
N THR A 250 -8.49 -4.72 9.00
CA THR A 250 -8.85 -5.39 7.75
C THR A 250 -10.04 -6.31 8.00
N ILE A 251 -10.65 -6.86 6.96
CA ILE A 251 -11.86 -7.68 7.08
C ILE A 251 -11.72 -8.91 8.00
N ASP A 252 -10.50 -9.40 8.20
CA ASP A 252 -10.17 -10.57 9.01
C ASP A 252 -9.40 -10.22 10.30
N GLN A 253 -9.07 -8.95 10.52
CA GLN A 253 -8.43 -8.48 11.76
C GLN A 253 -8.98 -7.11 12.17
N ASP A 254 -9.74 -7.12 13.26
CA ASP A 254 -10.42 -5.96 13.80
C ASP A 254 -9.62 -5.33 14.96
N HIS A 255 -9.17 -4.10 14.74
CA HIS A 255 -8.49 -3.27 15.74
C HIS A 255 -9.12 -1.86 15.82
N ASP A 256 -10.36 -1.74 15.34
CA ASP A 256 -11.09 -0.48 15.36
C ASP A 256 -11.79 -0.26 16.72
N ARG A 257 -12.47 0.88 16.89
CA ARG A 257 -13.15 1.24 18.14
C ARG A 257 -14.66 0.99 18.09
N TYR A 258 -15.15 0.31 17.06
CA TYR A 258 -16.57 0.07 16.85
C TYR A 258 -17.05 -1.23 17.49
N MET A 259 -17.32 -1.18 18.80
CA MET A 259 -17.71 -2.35 19.62
C MET A 259 -18.95 -3.13 19.14
N GLN A 260 -19.77 -2.59 18.23
CA GLN A 260 -20.99 -3.24 17.75
C GLN A 260 -20.79 -4.01 16.43
N GLY A 261 -19.61 -3.93 15.81
CA GLY A 261 -19.36 -4.53 14.51
C GLY A 261 -17.88 -4.43 14.14
N SER A 262 -17.59 -4.36 12.84
CA SER A 262 -16.24 -4.08 12.35
C SER A 262 -16.32 -3.10 11.18
N CYS A 263 -15.61 -2.00 11.31
CA CYS A 263 -15.55 -0.96 10.29
C CYS A 263 -14.96 -1.48 8.99
N ALA A 264 -13.95 -2.34 9.04
CA ALA A 264 -13.36 -2.91 7.82
C ALA A 264 -14.36 -3.79 7.05
N VAL A 265 -15.21 -4.55 7.76
CA VAL A 265 -16.26 -5.39 7.15
C VAL A 265 -17.35 -4.54 6.49
N GLU A 266 -17.78 -3.45 7.14
CA GLU A 266 -18.80 -2.54 6.60
C GLU A 266 -18.25 -1.70 5.42
N ASN A 267 -17.00 -1.24 5.55
CA ASN A 267 -16.36 -0.30 4.64
C ASN A 267 -15.51 -0.93 3.52
N ARG A 268 -15.38 -2.26 3.52
CA ARG A 268 -14.84 -3.07 2.40
C ARG A 268 -13.43 -2.65 1.97
N GLY A 269 -12.55 -2.45 2.95
CA GLY A 269 -11.16 -2.10 2.75
C GLY A 269 -10.37 -2.20 4.04
N GLY A 270 -9.04 -2.24 3.92
CA GLY A 270 -8.14 -2.10 5.06
C GLY A 270 -7.79 -0.63 5.30
N TRP A 271 -7.91 -0.16 6.53
CA TRP A 271 -7.65 1.23 6.89
C TRP A 271 -7.37 1.41 8.39
N TRP A 272 -6.91 2.59 8.77
CA TRP A 272 -6.82 3.03 10.17
C TRP A 272 -8.19 3.44 10.70
N TYR A 273 -9.12 2.50 10.80
CA TYR A 273 -10.49 2.79 11.25
C TYR A 273 -10.57 3.14 12.75
N ASN A 274 -11.50 4.03 13.07
CA ASN A 274 -11.94 4.36 14.42
C ASN A 274 -13.38 3.85 14.63
N ARG A 275 -14.40 4.69 14.48
CA ARG A 275 -15.83 4.38 14.58
C ARG A 275 -16.70 5.22 13.61
N CYS A 276 -16.51 5.15 12.29
CA CYS A 276 -15.51 4.37 11.57
C CYS A 276 -14.45 5.26 10.92
N HIS A 277 -14.86 6.27 10.16
CA HIS A 277 -13.94 7.09 9.39
C HIS A 277 -14.54 8.44 9.00
N ALA A 278 -13.67 9.40 8.72
CA ALA A 278 -13.98 10.60 7.95
C ALA A 278 -13.30 10.58 6.57
N ALA A 279 -12.31 9.71 6.39
CA ALA A 279 -11.69 9.41 5.11
C ALA A 279 -11.54 7.90 4.92
N ASN A 280 -11.83 7.40 3.73
CA ASN A 280 -11.63 6.00 3.37
C ASN A 280 -11.12 5.90 1.93
N LEU A 281 -9.82 6.08 1.72
CA LEU A 281 -9.22 6.05 0.38
C LEU A 281 -9.09 4.61 -0.17
N ASN A 282 -9.25 3.62 0.70
CA ASN A 282 -9.18 2.20 0.38
C ASN A 282 -10.56 1.55 0.17
N GLY A 283 -11.63 2.33 0.27
CA GLY A 283 -13.00 1.85 0.06
C GLY A 283 -13.28 1.38 -1.37
N ARG A 284 -14.53 0.96 -1.56
CA ARG A 284 -15.04 0.49 -2.85
C ARG A 284 -15.02 1.62 -3.87
N PHE A 285 -14.54 1.31 -5.08
CA PHE A 285 -14.48 2.26 -6.17
C PHE A 285 -15.86 2.40 -6.84
N TYR A 286 -16.66 3.38 -6.43
CA TYR A 286 -17.89 3.72 -7.14
C TYR A 286 -17.59 4.70 -8.28
N ARG A 287 -18.16 4.42 -9.44
CA ARG A 287 -18.04 5.29 -10.61
C ARG A 287 -19.03 6.45 -10.50
N ASP A 288 -18.72 7.54 -11.21
CA ASP A 288 -19.58 8.73 -11.37
C ASP A 288 -19.80 9.59 -10.10
N GLY A 289 -19.11 9.26 -9.01
CA GLY A 289 -19.04 10.10 -7.82
C GLY A 289 -20.10 9.75 -6.79
N GLU A 290 -21.31 10.24 -7.00
CA GLU A 290 -22.42 9.99 -6.07
C GLU A 290 -22.83 8.51 -6.08
N TYR A 291 -23.00 7.93 -4.90
CA TYR A 291 -23.39 6.53 -4.78
C TYR A 291 -24.43 6.32 -3.68
N LYS A 292 -25.21 5.24 -3.83
CA LYS A 292 -26.17 4.76 -2.84
C LYS A 292 -25.81 3.34 -2.46
N ALA A 293 -25.55 3.12 -1.18
CA ALA A 293 -25.19 1.82 -0.63
C ALA A 293 -25.71 1.70 0.80
N LYS A 294 -25.61 0.50 1.39
CA LYS A 294 -25.97 0.26 2.79
C LYS A 294 -25.10 1.08 3.77
N TYR A 295 -23.84 1.27 3.41
CA TYR A 295 -22.83 2.00 4.17
C TYR A 295 -22.10 2.98 3.25
N ASP A 296 -21.46 3.98 3.83
CA ASP A 296 -20.61 4.99 3.18
C ASP A 296 -19.21 4.44 2.84
N ASN A 297 -19.20 3.30 2.15
CA ASN A 297 -18.01 2.49 1.90
C ASN A 297 -17.26 2.83 0.59
N GLY A 298 -17.44 4.05 0.07
CA GLY A 298 -16.77 4.52 -1.14
C GLY A 298 -15.32 4.97 -0.91
N VAL A 299 -14.67 5.45 -1.98
CA VAL A 299 -13.38 6.16 -1.88
C VAL A 299 -13.64 7.60 -1.43
N VAL A 300 -13.70 7.88 -0.13
CA VAL A 300 -14.28 9.13 0.39
C VAL A 300 -13.28 10.03 1.12
N TRP A 301 -13.55 11.34 1.07
CA TRP A 301 -12.88 12.38 1.85
C TRP A 301 -13.93 13.40 2.32
N SER A 302 -14.40 13.25 3.56
CA SER A 302 -15.64 13.89 4.04
C SER A 302 -15.58 15.42 3.99
N THR A 303 -14.45 16.01 4.37
CA THR A 303 -14.26 17.47 4.44
C THR A 303 -14.21 18.15 3.07
N TRP A 304 -14.18 17.38 1.97
CA TRP A 304 -14.20 17.94 0.61
C TRP A 304 -15.47 17.62 -0.17
N LYS A 305 -15.89 16.35 -0.23
CA LYS A 305 -17.05 15.92 -1.03
C LYS A 305 -18.13 15.19 -0.22
N GLY A 306 -17.95 15.06 1.09
CA GLY A 306 -18.83 14.29 1.96
C GLY A 306 -18.60 12.78 1.84
N LEU A 307 -19.39 12.02 2.61
CA LEU A 307 -19.26 10.56 2.73
C LEU A 307 -19.97 9.78 1.60
N TRP A 308 -20.90 10.41 0.87
CA TRP A 308 -21.67 9.77 -0.21
C TRP A 308 -21.16 10.10 -1.62
N TYR A 309 -19.90 10.53 -1.71
CA TYR A 309 -19.22 10.81 -2.98
C TYR A 309 -17.88 10.06 -3.05
N SER A 310 -17.78 9.09 -3.96
CA SER A 310 -16.56 8.34 -4.23
C SER A 310 -15.67 9.10 -5.21
N LEU A 311 -14.45 9.40 -4.80
CA LEU A 311 -13.46 10.10 -5.61
C LEU A 311 -13.03 9.27 -6.82
N ARG A 312 -12.60 9.98 -7.87
CA ARG A 312 -12.15 9.38 -9.13
C ARG A 312 -10.67 8.99 -9.06
N HIS A 313 -9.84 9.82 -8.44
CA HIS A 313 -8.43 9.52 -8.23
C HIS A 313 -8.00 9.88 -6.82
N THR A 314 -7.17 9.01 -6.25
CA THR A 314 -6.47 9.27 -4.99
C THR A 314 -5.04 8.80 -5.12
N THR A 315 -4.09 9.54 -4.57
CA THR A 315 -2.70 9.12 -4.48
C THR A 315 -2.15 9.53 -3.13
N MET A 316 -1.67 8.58 -2.35
CA MET A 316 -0.93 8.85 -1.11
C MET A 316 0.56 8.66 -1.41
N LYS A 317 1.37 9.64 -1.05
CA LYS A 317 2.81 9.62 -1.28
C LYS A 317 3.57 10.27 -0.14
N ILE A 318 4.77 9.77 0.11
CA ILE A 318 5.62 10.16 1.23
C ILE A 318 6.97 10.64 0.74
N ARG A 319 7.59 11.51 1.54
CA ARG A 319 8.93 12.05 1.28
C ARG A 319 9.57 12.52 2.60
N PRO A 320 10.89 12.41 2.77
CA PRO A 320 11.57 13.04 3.90
C PRO A 320 11.35 14.57 3.93
N SER A 321 11.12 15.13 5.12
CA SER A 321 10.84 16.57 5.30
C SER A 321 11.99 17.45 4.78
N GLY A 322 13.24 17.04 5.01
CA GLY A 322 14.45 17.81 4.64
C GLY A 322 14.73 17.89 3.13
N HIS A 323 13.97 17.22 2.27
CA HIS A 323 14.15 17.34 0.81
C HIS A 323 13.71 18.72 0.28
N MET A 324 12.96 19.52 1.07
CA MET A 324 12.48 20.84 0.66
C MET A 324 13.54 21.96 0.71
N ASP A 325 14.70 21.77 1.34
CA ASP A 325 15.61 22.89 1.64
C ASP A 325 16.58 23.27 0.49
N ASN A 326 16.65 22.48 -0.60
CA ASN A 326 17.64 22.70 -1.67
C ASN A 326 17.07 23.24 -3.00
N VAL A 327 15.79 23.61 -3.06
CA VAL A 327 15.15 24.16 -4.28
C VAL A 327 14.72 25.63 -4.11
N GLY A 328 15.03 26.27 -2.97
CA GLY A 328 14.47 27.59 -2.62
C GLY A 328 15.39 28.53 -1.83
N SER A 329 16.67 28.68 -2.21
CA SER A 329 17.46 29.86 -1.82
C SER A 329 18.49 30.19 -2.89
N GLY A 330 18.01 30.77 -3.98
CA GLY A 330 18.87 31.32 -5.04
C GLY A 330 18.13 32.40 -5.81
N ALA A 331 18.72 33.60 -5.81
CA ALA A 331 18.30 34.82 -6.49
C ALA A 331 17.16 35.63 -5.83
N GLY A 332 17.54 36.43 -4.83
CA GLY A 332 17.00 37.78 -4.74
C GLY A 332 17.50 38.59 -5.95
N PRO A 333 16.68 39.46 -6.55
CA PRO A 333 17.14 40.30 -7.65
C PRO A 333 18.19 41.30 -7.12
N ALA A 334 19.35 41.29 -7.77
CA ALA A 334 20.27 42.41 -7.75
C ALA A 334 19.82 43.43 -8.79
N GLU A 335 19.89 44.69 -8.37
CA GLU A 335 19.60 45.97 -9.05
C GLU A 335 18.13 46.39 -9.20
#